data_AF-A0A3D1K348-F1
#
_entry.id   AF-A0A3D1K348-F1
#
_cell.length_a   1.000
_cell.length_b   1.000
_cell.length_c   1.000
_cell.angle_alpha   90.00
_cell.angle_beta   90.00
_cell.angle_gamma   90.00
#
_symmetry.space_group_name_H-M   'P 1'
#
loop_
_entity.id
_entity.type
_entity.pdbx_description
1 polymer ?
#
loop_
_entity_poly.entity_id
_entity_poly.type
_entity_poly.pdbx_seq_one_letter_code
_entity_poly.pdbx_strand_id
1 'polypeptide(L)' 'MLGSELGGRTAAVLYTLIGTCRANGINPHEYIADVLTRINTHPYSKLAELLPHNWQRLRQQK' A
#
# COMPACT_ATOMS: atom_id res chain seq x y z
N MET A 1 3.49 5.90 -28.83
CA MET A 1 3.18 5.19 -27.58
C MET A 1 4.05 5.76 -26.48
N LEU A 2 3.62 6.86 -25.85
CA LEU A 2 4.27 7.35 -24.64
C LEU A 2 3.48 6.75 -23.50
N GLY A 3 3.83 5.52 -23.12
CA GLY A 3 3.38 4.96 -21.85
C GLY A 3 3.91 5.90 -20.79
N SER A 4 3.01 6.70 -20.20
CA SER A 4 3.37 7.74 -19.25
C SER A 4 4.35 7.16 -18.23
N GLU A 5 5.54 7.73 -18.09
CA GLU A 5 6.52 7.30 -17.08
C GLU A 5 5.88 7.19 -15.69
N LEU A 6 4.86 8.02 -15.44
CA LEU A 6 3.98 7.98 -14.29
C LEU A 6 3.25 6.63 -14.12
N GLY A 7 2.70 6.06 -15.20
CA GLY A 7 2.04 4.75 -15.18
C GLY A 7 3.02 3.61 -14.93
N GLY A 8 4.21 3.65 -15.54
CA GLY A 8 5.27 2.67 -15.31
C GLY A 8 5.83 2.72 -13.87
N ARG A 9 6.05 3.93 -13.34
CA ARG A 9 6.50 4.14 -11.95
C ARG A 9 5.43 3.72 -10.94
N THR A 10 4.16 4.04 -11.19
CA THR A 10 3.06 3.62 -10.33
C THR A 10 2.92 2.10 -10.32
N ALA A 11 3.04 1.44 -11.48
CA ALA A 11 3.05 -0.02 -11.56
C ALA A 11 4.23 -0.65 -10.82
N ALA A 12 5.44 -0.11 -10.95
CA ALA A 12 6.63 -0.59 -10.25
C ALA A 12 6.53 -0.42 -8.72
N VAL A 13 6.00 0.71 -8.25
CA VAL A 13 5.74 0.96 -6.83
C VAL A 13 4.71 -0.02 -6.29
N LEU A 14 3.60 -0.25 -7.02
CA LEU A 14 2.58 -1.20 -6.62
C LEU A 14 3.14 -2.63 -6.57
N TYR A 15 3.95 -3.03 -7.56
CA TYR A 15 4.58 -4.34 -7.60
C TYR A 15 5.54 -4.55 -6.42
N THR A 16 6.32 -3.52 -6.09
CA THR A 16 7.21 -3.51 -4.93
C THR A 16 6.40 -3.65 -3.64
N LEU A 17 5.30 -2.90 -3.49
CA LEU A 17 4.40 -2.99 -2.33
C LEU A 17 3.76 -4.38 -2.21
N ILE A 18 3.34 -4.99 -3.31
CA ILE A 18 2.80 -6.36 -3.33
C ILE A 18 3.87 -7.36 -2.88
N GLY A 19 5.11 -7.20 -3.35
CA GLY A 19 6.26 -8.01 -2.91
C GLY A 19 6.50 -7.89 -1.40
N THR A 20 6.48 -6.66 -0.88
CA THR A 20 6.60 -6.41 0.56
C THR A 20 5.44 -7.02 1.35
N CYS A 21 4.20 -6.94 0.87
CA CYS A 21 3.04 -7.57 1.51
C CYS A 21 3.23 -9.08 1.61
N ARG A 22 3.63 -9.74 0.51
CA ARG A 22 3.89 -11.18 0.48
C ARG A 22 5.00 -11.58 1.45
N ALA A 23 6.09 -10.82 1.50
CA ALA A 23 7.20 -11.07 2.44
C ALA A 23 6.78 -10.96 3.91
N ASN A 24 5.74 -10.18 4.22
CA ASN A 24 5.19 -10.02 5.57
C ASN A 24 3.97 -10.94 5.84
N GLY A 25 3.58 -11.81 4.89
CA GLY A 25 2.40 -12.67 5.03
C GLY A 25 1.06 -11.92 4.98
N ILE A 26 1.04 -10.73 4.38
CA ILE A 26 -0.14 -9.87 4.27
C ILE A 26 -0.83 -10.14 2.93
N ASN A 27 -2.17 -10.22 2.94
CA ASN A 27 -2.97 -10.25 1.73
C ASN A 27 -2.83 -8.92 0.95
N PRO A 28 -2.15 -8.89 -0.20
CA PRO A 28 -1.90 -7.65 -0.93
C PRO A 28 -3.21 -7.01 -1.43
N HIS A 29 -4.22 -7.82 -1.74
CA HIS A 29 -5.52 -7.35 -2.19
C HIS A 29 -6.26 -6.57 -1.09
N GLU A 30 -6.33 -7.12 0.13
CA GLU A 30 -6.93 -6.42 1.28
C GLU A 30 -6.14 -5.16 1.65
N TYR A 31 -4.82 -5.26 1.67
CA TYR A 31 -3.96 -4.12 1.96
C TYR A 31 -4.18 -2.97 0.98
N ILE A 32 -4.15 -3.23 -0.33
CA ILE A 32 -4.36 -2.19 -1.35
C ILE A 32 -5.77 -1.61 -1.26
N ALA A 33 -6.81 -2.45 -1.11
CA ALA A 33 -8.19 -1.96 -1.02
C ALA A 33 -8.41 -1.06 0.20
N ASP A 34 -7.84 -1.42 1.35
CA ASP A 34 -7.94 -0.63 2.57
C ASP A 34 -7.11 0.66 2.47
N VAL A 35 -5.87 0.58 1.97
CA VAL A 35 -5.00 1.75 1.75
C VAL A 35 -5.63 2.73 0.77
N LEU A 36 -6.18 2.27 -0.37
CA LEU A 36 -6.85 3.15 -1.34
C LEU A 36 -8.11 3.81 -0.78
N THR A 37 -8.82 3.13 0.12
CA THR A 37 -9.98 3.70 0.80
C THR A 37 -9.58 4.74 1.85
N ARG A 38 -8.50 4.45 2.60
CA ARG A 38 -8.01 5.32 3.68
C ARG A 38 -7.20 6.49 3.16
N ILE A 39 -6.44 6.36 2.07
CA ILE A 39 -5.53 7.41 1.59
C ILE A 39 -6.25 8.72 1.26
N ASN A 40 -7.52 8.67 0.88
CA ASN A 40 -8.35 9.86 0.65
C ASN A 40 -8.75 10.59 1.95
N THR A 41 -8.80 9.88 3.08
CA THR A 41 -9.22 10.42 4.39
C THR A 41 -8.07 10.50 5.41
N HIS A 42 -6.91 9.94 5.07
CA HIS A 42 -5.78 9.81 5.98
C HIS A 42 -4.77 10.96 5.80
N PRO A 43 -4.34 11.62 6.88
CA PRO A 43 -3.39 12.72 6.79
C PRO A 43 -2.01 12.22 6.33
N TYR A 44 -1.35 12.98 5.45
CA TYR A 44 -0.02 12.66 4.92
C TYR A 44 1.02 12.36 6.02
N SER A 45 0.92 13.06 7.15
CA SER A 45 1.81 12.87 8.32
C SER A 45 1.76 11.44 8.90
N LYS A 46 0.69 10.69 8.63
CA LYS A 46 0.49 9.32 9.09
C LYS A 46 0.64 8.27 8.00
N LEU A 47 1.15 8.62 6.82
CA LEU A 47 1.36 7.67 5.72
C LEU A 47 2.28 6.49 6.14
N ALA A 48 3.17 6.70 7.10
CA ALA A 48 4.01 5.64 7.67
C ALA A 48 3.19 4.55 8.42
N GLU A 49 1.99 4.87 8.91
CA GLU A 49 1.06 3.90 9.50
C GLU A 49 0.47 2.97 8.44
N LEU A 50 0.36 3.44 7.18
CA LEU A 50 -0.13 2.67 6.06
C LEU A 50 0.91 1.73 5.45
N LEU A 51 2.17 1.77 5.89
CA LEU A 51 3.18 0.77 5.48
C LEU A 51 2.71 -0.64 5.88
N PRO A 52 2.98 -1.68 5.07
CA PRO A 52 2.41 -3.02 5.24
C PRO A 52 2.64 -3.59 6.65
N HIS A 53 3.85 -3.41 7.22
CA HIS A 53 4.18 -3.85 8.58
C HIS A 53 3.34 -3.19 9.69
N ASN A 54 2.89 -1.95 9.48
CA ASN A 54 2.21 -1.12 10.48
C ASN A 54 0.71 -1.27 10.30
N TRP A 55 0.26 -1.34 9.04
CA TRP A 55 -1.11 -1.64 8.67
C TRP A 55 -1.59 -2.96 9.28
N GLN A 56 -0.78 -4.02 9.20
CA GLN A 56 -1.13 -5.31 9.81
C GLN A 56 -1.22 -5.18 11.34
N ARG A 57 -0.27 -4.50 11.98
CA ARG A 57 -0.31 -4.25 13.44
C ARG A 57 -1.55 -3.46 13.85
N LEU A 58 -1.93 -2.45 13.08
CA LEU A 58 -3.14 -1.64 13.32
C LEU A 58 -4.42 -2.45 13.17
N ARG A 59 -4.48 -3.43 12.26
CA ARG A 59 -5.63 -4.35 12.16
C ARG A 59 -5.67 -5.40 13.26
N GLN A 60 -4.53 -5.84 13.79
CA GLN A 60 -4.46 -6.79 14.90
C GLN A 60 -4.81 -6.17 16.25
N GLN A 61 -4.79 -4.83 16.33
CA GLN A 61 -5.07 -4.08 17.56
C GLN A 61 -6.55 -3.68 17.69
N LYS A 62 -7.39 -4.14 16.77
CA LYS A 62 -8.82 -3.85 16.69
C LYS A 62 -9.62 -5.13 16.88
#